data_AF-A0A7K1FP09-F1
#
_entry.id   AF-A0A7K1FP09-F1
#
_cell.length_a   1.000
_cell.length_b   1.000
_cell.length_c   1.000
_cell.angle_alpha   90.00
_cell.angle_beta   90.00
_cell.angle_gamma   90.00
#
_symmetry.space_group_name_H-M   'P 1'
#
loop_
_entity.id
_entity.type
_entity.pdbx_description
1 polymer ?
#
loop_
_entity_poly.entity_id
_entity_poly.type
_entity_poly.pdbx_seq_one_letter_code
_entity_poly.pdbx_strand_id
1 'polypeptide(L)'
;MALRIRTGIVPAVLLAAVLVGCGTTTEQTATSTAPQTTTSASVGSPSASVTVSAPETSATAPASTVTATVTDTVTASATTEVSEPTAGETSASEETTATTLDGPSKAWFTAYCSGLAPLTDVSSILGDSSEPAAAADQITAIGTALGRSVGQLVGMAPPTFAGGPEFASSAISTMTDLGTQLVDTGEQLRQGDGSGIAALQETLKDGPLRDLATLQASADIKSEIAGLDACQALAG
;
A
#
# COMPACT_ATOMS: atom_id res chain seq x y z
N MET A 1 -38.22 -14.53 -8.49
CA MET A 1 -37.66 -13.57 -9.46
C MET A 1 -36.18 -13.88 -9.59
N ALA A 2 -35.76 -14.48 -10.72
CA ALA A 2 -34.36 -14.85 -10.94
C ALA A 2 -33.67 -13.71 -11.70
N LEU A 3 -32.73 -13.04 -11.03
CA LEU A 3 -31.94 -11.97 -11.61
C LEU A 3 -30.80 -12.60 -12.43
N ARG A 4 -30.98 -12.69 -13.76
CA ARG A 4 -29.91 -13.11 -14.69
C ARG A 4 -28.99 -11.91 -14.93
N ILE A 5 -27.88 -11.85 -14.20
CA ILE A 5 -26.79 -10.90 -14.49
C ILE A 5 -26.10 -11.39 -15.76
N ARG A 6 -26.17 -10.59 -16.83
CA ARG A 6 -25.45 -10.84 -18.07
C ARG A 6 -23.96 -10.66 -17.80
N THR A 7 -23.21 -11.76 -17.82
CA THR A 7 -21.75 -11.78 -17.83
C THR A 7 -21.26 -11.07 -19.10
N GLY A 8 -20.94 -9.78 -18.95
CA GLY A 8 -20.21 -9.02 -19.95
C GLY A 8 -18.73 -9.34 -19.78
N ILE A 9 -18.14 -9.96 -20.80
CA ILE A 9 -16.70 -10.21 -20.90
C ILE A 9 -16.01 -8.84 -20.92
N VAL A 10 -15.39 -8.44 -19.81
CA VAL A 10 -14.49 -7.30 -19.75
C VAL A 10 -13.07 -7.85 -19.95
N PRO A 11 -12.33 -7.38 -20.97
CA PRO A 11 -11.09 -8.00 -21.37
C PRO A 11 -9.95 -7.68 -20.39
N ALA A 12 -9.14 -8.69 -20.13
CA ALA A 12 -7.84 -8.64 -19.48
C ALA A 12 -6.86 -7.76 -20.28
N VAL A 13 -6.93 -6.45 -20.09
CA VAL A 13 -6.01 -5.47 -20.69
C VAL A 13 -5.67 -4.42 -19.65
N LEU A 14 -4.87 -4.77 -18.63
CA LEU A 14 -4.21 -3.74 -17.80
C LEU A 14 -2.96 -4.20 -17.04
N LEU A 15 -2.33 -5.32 -17.44
CA LEU A 15 -1.06 -5.76 -16.84
C LEU A 15 0.12 -5.84 -17.84
N ALA A 16 0.04 -5.15 -18.98
CA ALA A 16 1.11 -5.15 -19.99
C ALA A 16 1.90 -3.82 -20.10
N ALA A 17 1.63 -2.83 -19.24
CA ALA A 17 2.19 -1.48 -19.40
C ALA A 17 3.53 -1.23 -18.70
N VAL A 18 4.08 -2.17 -17.91
CA VAL A 18 5.30 -1.92 -17.09
C VAL A 18 6.58 -2.52 -17.70
N LEU A 19 6.53 -3.10 -18.91
CA LEU A 19 7.70 -3.75 -19.54
C LEU A 19 8.17 -3.18 -20.90
N VAL A 20 7.69 -2.02 -21.35
CA VAL A 20 8.18 -1.40 -22.59
C VAL A 20 9.05 -0.19 -22.30
N GLY A 21 10.32 -0.48 -21.99
CA GLY A 21 11.41 0.48 -21.88
C GLY A 21 12.60 0.06 -22.75
N CYS A 22 12.42 -0.11 -24.07
CA CYS A 22 13.51 0.06 -25.04
C CYS A 22 12.99 0.17 -26.49
N GLY A 23 13.15 1.35 -27.09
CA GLY A 23 13.36 1.54 -28.54
C GLY A 23 12.18 1.33 -29.50
N THR A 24 11.57 2.43 -29.95
CA THR A 24 11.54 2.93 -31.35
C THR A 24 10.29 3.76 -31.61
N THR A 25 10.53 5.00 -32.05
CA THR A 25 9.57 5.95 -32.59
C THR A 25 8.66 5.30 -33.64
N THR A 26 7.34 5.40 -33.45
CA THR A 26 6.38 5.36 -34.56
C THR A 26 5.21 6.28 -34.23
N GLU A 27 5.07 7.34 -35.01
CA GLU A 27 3.91 8.24 -35.02
C GLU A 27 2.63 7.44 -35.30
N GLN A 28 1.60 7.64 -34.48
CA GLN A 28 0.24 7.20 -34.83
C GLN A 28 -0.75 8.34 -34.57
N THR A 29 -1.22 8.88 -35.69
CA THR A 29 -2.24 9.92 -35.87
C THR A 29 -3.54 9.55 -35.16
N ALA A 30 -3.94 10.37 -34.18
CA ALA A 30 -5.23 10.29 -33.52
C ALA A 30 -6.34 10.88 -34.41
N THR A 31 -7.40 10.09 -34.66
CA THR A 31 -8.66 10.59 -35.20
C THR A 31 -9.56 10.99 -34.03
N SER A 32 -9.77 12.29 -33.88
CA SER A 32 -10.65 12.90 -32.87
C SER A 32 -12.11 12.83 -33.35
N THR A 33 -13.00 12.28 -32.52
CA THR A 33 -14.46 12.39 -32.71
C THR A 33 -15.09 12.76 -31.37
N ALA A 34 -15.78 13.90 -31.38
CA ALA A 34 -16.46 14.53 -30.24
C ALA A 34 -17.64 13.70 -29.70
N PRO A 35 -18.16 14.06 -28.52
CA PRO A 35 -19.52 14.59 -28.53
C PRO A 35 -19.75 15.82 -27.63
N GLN A 36 -20.94 16.38 -27.84
CA GLN A 36 -21.39 17.72 -27.50
C GLN A 36 -21.74 17.92 -26.02
N THR A 37 -21.45 19.12 -25.53
CA THR A 37 -21.92 19.67 -24.26
C THR A 37 -23.29 20.33 -24.43
N THR A 38 -24.29 19.81 -23.72
CA THR A 38 -25.56 20.52 -23.49
C THR A 38 -25.59 21.08 -22.07
N THR A 39 -25.68 22.41 -22.01
CA THR A 39 -25.90 23.22 -20.83
C THR A 39 -27.33 23.06 -20.31
N SER A 40 -27.50 22.97 -18.99
CA SER A 40 -28.74 23.41 -18.32
C SER A 40 -28.43 23.86 -16.90
N ALA A 41 -28.82 25.10 -16.61
CA ALA A 41 -28.83 25.69 -15.28
C ALA A 41 -30.15 25.39 -14.57
N SER A 42 -30.13 25.29 -13.24
CA SER A 42 -31.26 25.74 -12.43
C SER A 42 -30.86 26.08 -10.99
N VAL A 43 -31.57 27.10 -10.53
CA VAL A 43 -31.55 27.89 -9.30
C VAL A 43 -32.28 27.20 -8.15
N GLY A 44 -31.91 27.51 -6.89
CA GLY A 44 -32.86 27.51 -5.76
C GLY A 44 -32.39 26.93 -4.41
N SER A 45 -32.16 27.82 -3.44
CA SER A 45 -32.01 27.65 -1.96
C SER A 45 -33.32 27.16 -1.27
N PRO A 46 -33.46 26.94 0.08
CA PRO A 46 -32.54 27.09 1.22
C PRO A 46 -32.61 26.00 2.34
N SER A 47 -31.72 26.15 3.35
CA SER A 47 -31.78 25.80 4.80
C SER A 47 -32.50 24.55 5.33
N ALA A 48 -31.75 23.73 6.09
CA ALA A 48 -32.20 23.20 7.38
C ALA A 48 -31.00 22.95 8.30
N SER A 49 -30.97 23.67 9.43
CA SER A 49 -30.02 23.46 10.53
C SER A 49 -30.48 22.27 11.38
N VAL A 50 -29.60 21.32 11.66
CA VAL A 50 -29.85 20.28 12.66
C VAL A 50 -28.80 20.41 13.75
N THR A 51 -29.25 20.95 14.88
CA THR A 51 -28.57 20.90 16.18
C THR A 51 -28.88 19.55 16.80
N VAL A 52 -27.87 18.72 17.04
CA VAL A 52 -27.98 17.55 17.95
C VAL A 52 -26.78 17.53 18.88
N SER A 53 -27.12 17.29 20.14
CA SER A 53 -26.37 17.50 21.37
C SER A 53 -25.14 16.61 21.56
N ALA A 54 -24.15 17.19 22.23
CA ALA A 54 -23.06 16.47 22.89
C ALA A 54 -23.57 15.63 24.08
N PRO A 55 -23.04 14.42 24.31
CA PRO A 55 -22.97 13.84 25.64
C PRO A 55 -21.67 14.26 26.32
N GLU A 56 -21.79 14.98 27.43
CA GLU A 56 -20.75 15.03 28.45
C GLU A 56 -20.72 13.70 29.20
N THR A 57 -19.55 13.07 29.31
CA THR A 57 -19.26 12.21 30.47
C THR A 57 -17.78 12.28 30.80
N SER A 58 -17.52 12.91 31.95
CA SER A 58 -16.26 12.84 32.67
C SER A 58 -15.94 11.40 33.08
N ALA A 59 -14.66 11.01 33.03
CA ALA A 59 -13.89 10.62 34.23
C ALA A 59 -12.62 9.80 33.88
N THR A 60 -11.49 10.37 34.30
CA THR A 60 -10.41 9.71 35.07
C THR A 60 -9.40 8.82 34.36
N ALA A 61 -8.18 9.37 34.27
CA ALA A 61 -6.91 8.70 34.00
C ALA A 61 -6.57 7.63 35.07
N PRO A 62 -5.59 6.75 34.80
CA PRO A 62 -4.23 7.14 35.20
C PRO A 62 -3.17 6.92 34.12
N ALA A 63 -2.21 7.85 34.12
CA ALA A 63 -0.93 7.74 33.47
C ALA A 63 -0.14 6.57 34.08
N SER A 64 0.34 5.66 33.23
CA SER A 64 1.40 4.73 33.61
C SER A 64 2.73 5.36 33.22
N THR A 65 3.37 5.94 34.22
CA THR A 65 4.76 6.39 34.20
C THR A 65 5.66 5.16 34.29
N VAL A 66 6.41 4.85 33.22
CA VAL A 66 7.54 3.92 33.31
C VAL A 66 8.79 4.77 33.42
N THR A 67 9.23 4.99 34.66
CA THR A 67 10.55 5.57 34.96
C THR A 67 11.51 4.44 35.32
N ALA A 68 12.72 4.60 34.79
CA ALA A 68 13.85 3.68 34.80
C ALA A 68 14.27 3.15 36.19
N THR A 69 14.76 1.91 36.20
CA THR A 69 15.68 1.43 37.24
C THR A 69 17.11 1.49 36.68
N VAL A 70 17.80 2.58 36.99
CA VAL A 70 19.27 2.65 36.92
C VAL A 70 19.78 2.01 38.21
N THR A 71 20.52 0.90 38.08
CA THR A 71 21.33 0.39 39.19
C THR A 71 22.74 0.92 38.99
N ASP A 72 23.09 1.84 39.88
CA ASP A 72 24.44 2.31 40.14
C ASP A 72 25.32 1.12 40.57
N THR A 73 26.42 0.87 39.86
CA THR A 73 27.58 0.17 40.44
C THR A 73 28.79 1.03 40.16
N VAL A 74 29.12 1.85 41.15
CA VAL A 74 30.40 2.52 41.29
C VAL A 74 31.48 1.47 41.52
N THR A 75 32.42 1.37 40.59
CA THR A 75 33.81 1.06 40.94
C THR A 75 34.70 1.95 40.09
N ALA A 76 35.23 2.97 40.75
CA ALA A 76 36.19 3.90 40.23
C ALA A 76 37.57 3.24 40.09
N SER A 77 38.25 3.54 38.99
CA SER A 77 39.69 3.79 38.87
C SER A 77 39.90 4.45 37.50
N ALA A 78 40.01 5.78 37.46
CA ALA A 78 41.25 6.50 37.16
C ALA A 78 41.92 6.00 35.86
N THR A 79 42.19 6.81 34.84
CA THR A 79 43.13 7.95 34.86
C THR A 79 43.09 8.61 33.46
N THR A 80 43.05 9.95 33.41
CA THR A 80 43.69 10.85 32.41
C THR A 80 43.56 10.55 30.91
N GLU A 81 42.86 11.41 30.16
CA GLU A 81 43.49 12.37 29.22
C GLU A 81 42.43 13.35 28.67
N VAL A 82 42.81 14.63 28.70
CA VAL A 82 42.06 15.76 28.12
C VAL A 82 42.22 15.69 26.61
N SER A 83 41.12 15.57 25.89
CA SER A 83 41.02 16.00 24.49
C SER A 83 39.60 16.50 24.24
N GLU A 84 39.55 17.80 24.00
CA GLU A 84 38.42 18.59 23.54
C GLU A 84 37.86 17.98 22.24
N PRO A 85 36.57 17.60 22.14
CA PRO A 85 35.95 17.44 20.84
C PRO A 85 35.45 18.81 20.39
N THR A 86 36.25 19.43 19.52
CA THR A 86 35.85 20.47 18.58
C THR A 86 34.45 20.17 18.03
N ALA A 87 33.54 21.12 18.21
CA ALA A 87 32.26 21.17 17.51
C ALA A 87 32.52 21.14 16.00
N GLY A 88 32.11 20.06 15.33
CA GLY A 88 32.29 19.93 13.89
C GLY A 88 32.07 18.51 13.39
N GLU A 89 30.87 17.98 13.54
CA GLU A 89 30.42 16.90 12.65
C GLU A 89 29.27 17.45 11.83
N THR A 90 29.64 17.96 10.67
CA THR A 90 28.77 18.15 9.51
C THR A 90 27.93 16.89 9.35
N SER A 91 26.61 16.98 9.63
CA SER A 91 25.63 16.04 9.07
C SER A 91 25.61 16.23 7.55
N ALA A 92 26.67 15.73 6.90
CA ALA A 92 26.58 15.32 5.53
C ALA A 92 25.83 13.98 5.59
N SER A 93 24.52 14.03 5.36
CA SER A 93 23.86 12.88 4.78
C SER A 93 24.54 12.66 3.44
N GLU A 94 25.62 11.87 3.43
CA GLU A 94 26.12 11.26 2.19
C GLU A 94 24.98 10.37 1.73
N GLU A 95 24.15 10.94 0.87
CA GLU A 95 23.19 10.23 0.04
C GLU A 95 24.01 9.24 -0.79
N THR A 96 24.28 8.09 -0.18
CA THR A 96 25.00 7.01 -0.82
C THR A 96 24.03 6.53 -1.88
N THR A 97 24.30 6.92 -3.13
CA THR A 97 23.54 6.48 -4.30
C THR A 97 23.83 5.00 -4.49
N ALA A 98 23.24 4.16 -3.65
CA ALA A 98 23.33 2.72 -3.75
C ALA A 98 22.77 2.33 -5.11
N THR A 99 23.62 1.78 -5.97
CA THR A 99 23.21 1.30 -7.29
C THR A 99 22.65 -0.12 -7.24
N THR A 100 22.75 -0.80 -6.09
CA THR A 100 22.33 -2.18 -5.88
C THR A 100 21.54 -2.33 -4.60
N LEU A 101 20.60 -3.27 -4.55
CA LEU A 101 19.89 -3.61 -3.32
C LEU A 101 20.81 -4.40 -2.38
N ASP A 102 20.93 -3.94 -1.13
CA ASP A 102 21.58 -4.72 -0.09
C ASP A 102 20.71 -5.92 0.35
N GLY A 103 21.33 -6.85 1.10
CA GLY A 103 20.64 -8.05 1.60
C GLY A 103 19.34 -7.75 2.37
N PRO A 104 19.34 -6.81 3.32
CA PRO A 104 18.13 -6.40 4.03
C PRO A 104 17.02 -5.87 3.11
N SER A 105 17.34 -4.98 2.16
CA SER A 105 16.37 -4.44 1.22
C SER A 105 15.79 -5.54 0.32
N LYS A 106 16.61 -6.49 -0.13
CA LYS A 106 16.14 -7.67 -0.89
C LYS A 106 15.15 -8.52 -0.08
N ALA A 107 15.48 -8.78 1.18
CA ALA A 107 14.60 -9.53 2.08
C ALA A 107 13.26 -8.78 2.28
N TRP A 108 13.31 -7.46 2.47
CA TRP A 108 12.12 -6.62 2.61
C TRP A 108 11.23 -6.68 1.36
N PHE A 109 11.79 -6.48 0.16
CA PHE A 109 11.02 -6.55 -1.09
C PHE A 109 10.49 -7.95 -1.39
N THR A 110 11.24 -9.00 -1.03
CA THR A 110 10.77 -10.38 -1.18
C THR A 110 9.54 -10.60 -0.31
N ALA A 111 9.57 -10.18 0.96
CA ALA A 111 8.42 -10.27 1.84
C ALA A 111 7.23 -9.42 1.35
N TYR A 112 7.51 -8.22 0.83
CA TYR A 112 6.49 -7.33 0.25
C TYR A 112 5.80 -8.00 -0.94
N CYS A 113 6.56 -8.45 -1.94
CA CYS A 113 6.00 -9.08 -3.13
C CYS A 113 5.29 -10.40 -2.80
N SER A 114 5.84 -11.26 -1.93
CA SER A 114 5.16 -12.47 -1.48
C SER A 114 3.85 -12.16 -0.75
N GLY A 115 3.80 -11.07 0.02
CA GLY A 115 2.59 -10.62 0.70
C GLY A 115 1.49 -10.18 -0.26
N LEU A 116 1.85 -9.64 -1.43
CA LEU A 116 0.90 -9.24 -2.47
C LEU A 116 0.42 -10.41 -3.35
N ALA A 117 1.08 -11.58 -3.32
CA ALA A 117 0.72 -12.70 -4.17
C ALA A 117 -0.77 -13.10 -4.12
N PRO A 118 -1.45 -13.11 -2.97
CA PRO A 118 -2.89 -13.44 -2.93
C PRO A 118 -3.78 -12.43 -3.68
N LEU A 119 -3.30 -11.21 -3.98
CA LEU A 119 -4.07 -10.21 -4.72
C LEU A 119 -4.25 -10.55 -6.19
N THR A 120 -3.36 -11.36 -6.78
CA THR A 120 -3.48 -11.77 -8.19
C THR A 120 -4.74 -12.62 -8.40
N ASP A 121 -5.16 -13.36 -7.37
CA ASP A 121 -6.34 -14.22 -7.42
C ASP A 121 -7.66 -13.45 -7.27
N VAL A 122 -7.66 -12.23 -6.70
CA VAL A 122 -8.89 -11.44 -6.45
C VAL A 122 -9.66 -11.18 -7.74
N SER A 123 -8.96 -10.89 -8.83
CA SER A 123 -9.55 -10.64 -10.15
C SER A 123 -10.33 -11.85 -10.66
N SER A 124 -9.76 -13.05 -10.49
CA SER A 124 -10.38 -14.31 -10.89
C SER A 124 -11.59 -14.64 -10.01
N ILE A 125 -11.49 -14.38 -8.70
CA ILE A 125 -12.59 -14.55 -7.75
C ILE A 125 -13.78 -13.67 -8.17
N LEU A 126 -13.54 -12.38 -8.42
CA LEU A 126 -14.61 -11.45 -8.80
C LEU A 126 -15.24 -11.77 -10.17
N GLY A 127 -14.51 -12.43 -11.08
CA GLY A 127 -14.97 -12.77 -12.42
C GLY A 127 -15.84 -14.04 -12.52
N ASP A 128 -15.58 -15.06 -11.71
CA ASP A 128 -16.17 -16.41 -11.84
C ASP A 128 -17.17 -16.79 -10.74
N SER A 129 -17.45 -15.89 -9.80
CA SER A 129 -18.22 -16.21 -8.59
C SER A 129 -19.70 -16.47 -8.85
N SER A 130 -20.02 -17.74 -9.12
CA SER A 130 -21.38 -18.28 -9.07
C SER A 130 -21.91 -18.40 -7.63
N GLU A 131 -21.00 -18.37 -6.63
CA GLU A 131 -21.30 -18.52 -5.21
C GLU A 131 -20.76 -17.32 -4.40
N PRO A 132 -21.61 -16.35 -4.03
CA PRO A 132 -21.17 -15.12 -3.37
C PRO A 132 -20.56 -15.35 -1.99
N ALA A 133 -20.97 -16.41 -1.27
CA ALA A 133 -20.41 -16.74 0.03
C ALA A 133 -18.94 -17.19 -0.06
N ALA A 134 -18.61 -18.06 -1.03
CA ALA A 134 -17.23 -18.51 -1.24
C ALA A 134 -16.32 -17.36 -1.68
N ALA A 135 -16.82 -16.48 -2.55
CA ALA A 135 -16.11 -15.27 -2.97
C ALA A 135 -15.79 -14.37 -1.78
N ALA A 136 -16.77 -14.18 -0.89
CA ALA A 136 -16.65 -13.37 0.29
C ALA A 136 -15.59 -13.92 1.27
N ASP A 137 -15.61 -15.24 1.52
CA ASP A 137 -14.62 -15.90 2.38
C ASP A 137 -13.20 -15.78 1.81
N GLN A 138 -13.03 -15.93 0.50
CA GLN A 138 -11.74 -15.76 -0.16
C GLN A 138 -11.24 -14.31 -0.07
N ILE A 139 -12.10 -13.33 -0.33
CA ILE A 139 -11.76 -11.90 -0.22
C ILE A 139 -11.32 -11.57 1.22
N THR A 140 -12.07 -12.04 2.23
CA THR A 140 -11.69 -11.86 3.64
C THR A 140 -10.36 -12.57 3.98
N ALA A 141 -10.13 -13.76 3.45
CA ALA A 141 -8.88 -14.50 3.65
C ALA A 141 -7.67 -13.75 3.07
N ILE A 142 -7.83 -13.15 1.89
CA ILE A 142 -6.80 -12.34 1.22
C ILE A 142 -6.50 -11.10 2.05
N GLY A 143 -7.51 -10.36 2.50
CA GLY A 143 -7.31 -9.18 3.36
C GLY A 143 -6.58 -9.53 4.68
N THR A 144 -6.92 -10.67 5.28
CA THR A 144 -6.24 -11.18 6.48
C THR A 144 -4.78 -11.59 6.21
N ALA A 145 -4.50 -12.19 5.04
CA ALA A 145 -3.14 -12.53 4.64
C ALA A 145 -2.28 -11.27 4.39
N LEU A 146 -2.89 -10.22 3.83
CA LEU A 146 -2.25 -8.91 3.66
C LEU A 146 -1.87 -8.30 5.01
N GLY A 147 -2.80 -8.30 5.97
CA GLY A 147 -2.54 -7.82 7.33
C GLY A 147 -1.41 -8.58 8.04
N ARG A 148 -1.31 -9.90 7.84
CA ARG A 148 -0.16 -10.70 8.34
C ARG A 148 1.16 -10.26 7.70
N SER A 149 1.14 -10.02 6.39
CA SER A 149 2.32 -9.58 5.63
C SER A 149 2.77 -8.18 6.07
N VAL A 150 1.83 -7.27 6.35
CA VAL A 150 2.12 -5.96 6.97
C VAL A 150 2.84 -6.13 8.31
N GLY A 151 2.31 -6.99 9.19
CA GLY A 151 2.92 -7.25 10.49
C GLY A 151 4.36 -7.75 10.37
N GLN A 152 4.65 -8.57 9.35
CA GLN A 152 6.01 -9.01 9.04
C GLN A 152 6.88 -7.84 8.55
N LEU A 153 6.39 -7.03 7.61
CA LEU A 153 7.14 -5.90 7.03
C LEU A 153 7.50 -4.83 8.06
N VAL A 154 6.60 -4.53 9.00
CA VAL A 154 6.86 -3.58 10.11
C VAL A 154 7.99 -4.08 11.02
N GLY A 155 8.16 -5.39 11.14
CA GLY A 155 9.26 -5.99 11.91
C GLY A 155 10.61 -6.03 11.18
N MET A 156 10.66 -5.65 9.91
CA MET A 156 11.88 -5.67 9.08
C MET A 156 12.51 -4.28 9.00
N ALA A 157 13.82 -4.23 8.83
CA ALA A 157 14.50 -2.97 8.51
C ALA A 157 13.99 -2.45 7.16
N PRO A 158 13.68 -1.15 7.04
CA PRO A 158 13.27 -0.58 5.76
C PRO A 158 14.42 -0.62 4.76
N PRO A 159 14.13 -0.54 3.45
CA PRO A 159 15.16 -0.46 2.44
C PRO A 159 16.06 0.77 2.61
N THR A 160 17.34 0.62 2.31
CA THR A 160 18.39 1.60 2.65
C THR A 160 18.75 2.55 1.51
N PHE A 161 18.18 2.37 0.32
CA PHE A 161 18.38 3.27 -0.81
C PHE A 161 17.62 4.60 -0.62
N ALA A 162 17.95 5.62 -1.41
CA ALA A 162 17.31 6.93 -1.33
C ALA A 162 15.78 6.85 -1.54
N GLY A 163 15.00 7.32 -0.57
CA GLY A 163 13.53 7.22 -0.56
C GLY A 163 12.97 5.84 -0.17
N GLY A 164 13.84 4.88 0.19
CA GLY A 164 13.45 3.55 0.65
C GLY A 164 12.58 3.53 1.91
N PRO A 165 12.92 4.29 2.97
CA PRO A 165 12.09 4.35 4.19
C PRO A 165 10.70 4.96 3.98
N GLU A 166 10.60 6.02 3.18
CA GLU A 166 9.34 6.65 2.80
C GLU A 166 8.49 5.71 1.97
N PHE A 167 9.11 5.02 1.00
CA PHE A 167 8.43 4.00 0.22
C PHE A 167 7.92 2.87 1.11
N ALA A 168 8.74 2.32 2.01
CA ALA A 168 8.33 1.24 2.90
C ALA A 168 7.14 1.65 3.79
N SER A 169 7.18 2.86 4.32
CA SER A 169 6.08 3.42 5.14
C SER A 169 4.80 3.58 4.32
N SER A 170 4.89 4.13 3.11
CA SER A 170 3.76 4.26 2.19
C SER A 170 3.18 2.90 1.82
N ALA A 171 4.03 1.95 1.43
CA ALA A 171 3.64 0.60 1.03
C ALA A 171 2.94 -0.16 2.17
N ILE A 172 3.45 -0.05 3.41
CA ILE A 172 2.82 -0.61 4.61
C ILE A 172 1.44 0.01 4.84
N SER A 173 1.30 1.34 4.70
CA SER A 173 0.00 2.02 4.83
C SER A 173 -0.98 1.52 3.76
N THR A 174 -0.58 1.53 2.49
CA THR A 174 -1.41 1.06 1.37
C THR A 174 -1.85 -0.39 1.56
N MET A 175 -0.95 -1.29 1.97
CA MET A 175 -1.30 -2.69 2.25
C MET A 175 -2.24 -2.84 3.46
N THR A 176 -2.10 -1.99 4.47
CA THR A 176 -2.99 -2.01 5.64
C THR A 176 -4.40 -1.59 5.25
N ASP A 177 -4.52 -0.50 4.50
CA ASP A 177 -5.79 0.04 4.03
C ASP A 177 -6.48 -0.95 3.08
N LEU A 178 -5.73 -1.48 2.10
CA LEU A 178 -6.24 -2.50 1.18
C LEU A 178 -6.68 -3.77 1.92
N GLY A 179 -5.88 -4.23 2.89
CA GLY A 179 -6.21 -5.41 3.71
C GLY A 179 -7.52 -5.24 4.48
N THR A 180 -7.71 -4.06 5.07
CA THR A 180 -8.95 -3.70 5.79
C THR A 180 -10.14 -3.64 4.84
N GLN A 181 -9.98 -2.96 3.70
CA GLN A 181 -11.04 -2.83 2.70
C GLN A 181 -11.46 -4.18 2.10
N LEU A 182 -10.52 -5.10 1.90
CA LEU A 182 -10.81 -6.48 1.50
C LEU A 182 -11.65 -7.19 2.55
N VAL A 183 -11.26 -7.15 3.83
CA VAL A 183 -12.03 -7.77 4.92
C VAL A 183 -13.45 -7.21 5.00
N ASP A 184 -13.58 -5.88 4.95
CA ASP A 184 -14.88 -5.19 4.98
C ASP A 184 -15.74 -5.54 3.76
N THR A 185 -15.14 -5.61 2.57
CA THR A 185 -15.84 -6.00 1.34
C THR A 185 -16.32 -7.44 1.45
N GLY A 186 -15.50 -8.38 1.90
CA GLY A 186 -15.92 -9.76 2.13
C GLY A 186 -17.08 -9.85 3.11
N GLU A 187 -17.08 -9.07 4.19
CA GLU A 187 -18.20 -9.04 5.13
C GLU A 187 -19.49 -8.43 4.51
N GLN A 188 -19.37 -7.38 3.70
CA GLN A 188 -20.50 -6.83 2.94
C GLN A 188 -21.08 -7.87 1.97
N LEU A 189 -20.24 -8.60 1.22
CA LEU A 189 -20.71 -9.66 0.34
C LEU A 189 -21.44 -10.77 1.10
N ARG A 190 -20.95 -11.18 2.29
CA ARG A 190 -21.64 -12.18 3.14
C ARG A 190 -23.03 -11.71 3.55
N GLN A 191 -23.22 -10.41 3.72
CA GLN A 191 -24.51 -9.79 4.03
C GLN A 191 -25.39 -9.55 2.78
N GLY A 192 -24.91 -9.87 1.59
CA GLY A 192 -25.60 -9.62 0.32
C GLY A 192 -25.48 -8.18 -0.18
N ASP A 193 -24.55 -7.39 0.35
CA ASP A 193 -24.22 -6.04 -0.11
C ASP A 193 -23.00 -6.08 -1.05
N GLY A 194 -23.22 -5.73 -2.32
CA GLY A 194 -22.18 -5.70 -3.34
C GLY A 194 -21.47 -4.35 -3.48
N SER A 195 -21.83 -3.34 -2.69
CA SER A 195 -21.29 -1.97 -2.83
C SER A 195 -19.78 -1.89 -2.61
N GLY A 196 -19.23 -2.71 -1.72
CA GLY A 196 -17.79 -2.80 -1.46
C GLY A 196 -16.95 -3.25 -2.65
N ILE A 197 -17.51 -4.01 -3.61
CA ILE A 197 -16.77 -4.51 -4.77
C ILE A 197 -16.29 -3.36 -5.66
N ALA A 198 -17.15 -2.36 -5.92
CA ALA A 198 -16.78 -1.23 -6.77
C ALA A 198 -15.66 -0.39 -6.15
N ALA A 199 -15.73 -0.15 -4.83
CA ALA A 199 -14.69 0.55 -4.11
C ALA A 199 -13.38 -0.25 -4.11
N LEU A 200 -13.45 -1.58 -3.92
CA LEU A 200 -12.29 -2.45 -3.96
C LEU A 200 -11.61 -2.45 -5.34
N GLN A 201 -12.38 -2.48 -6.43
CA GLN A 201 -11.84 -2.41 -7.79
C GLN A 201 -11.10 -1.09 -8.04
N GLU A 202 -11.63 0.04 -7.55
CA GLU A 202 -10.95 1.32 -7.69
C GLU A 202 -9.65 1.36 -6.88
N THR A 203 -9.67 0.84 -5.64
CA THR A 203 -8.45 0.74 -4.83
C THR A 203 -7.41 -0.19 -5.46
N LEU A 204 -7.82 -1.32 -6.05
CA LEU A 204 -6.87 -2.23 -6.72
C LEU A 204 -6.26 -1.60 -7.98
N LYS A 205 -7.03 -0.79 -8.70
CA LYS A 205 -6.55 -0.05 -9.88
C LYS A 205 -5.52 1.01 -9.51
N ASP A 206 -5.69 1.67 -8.38
CA ASP A 206 -4.76 2.69 -7.86
C ASP A 206 -3.77 2.14 -6.83
N GLY A 207 -3.78 0.82 -6.60
CA GLY A 207 -3.24 0.19 -5.40
C GLY A 207 -1.72 -0.03 -5.37
N PRO A 208 -1.23 -0.94 -4.49
CA PRO A 208 0.19 -1.07 -4.12
C PRO A 208 1.14 -1.43 -5.28
N LEU A 209 0.61 -1.93 -6.40
CA LEU A 209 1.40 -2.15 -7.62
C LEU A 209 1.77 -0.84 -8.33
N ARG A 210 0.93 0.19 -8.19
CA ARG A 210 1.22 1.54 -8.71
C ARG A 210 2.30 2.22 -7.89
N ASP A 211 2.37 1.96 -6.58
CA ASP A 211 3.44 2.46 -5.72
C ASP A 211 4.82 1.91 -6.18
N LEU A 212 4.89 0.66 -6.64
CA LEU A 212 6.10 0.12 -7.25
C LEU A 212 6.49 0.85 -8.55
N ALA A 213 5.50 1.28 -9.34
CA ALA A 213 5.75 2.05 -10.56
C ALA A 213 6.23 3.48 -10.28
N THR A 214 5.71 4.11 -9.21
CA THR A 214 6.07 5.46 -8.77
C THR A 214 7.30 5.52 -7.86
N LEU A 215 7.83 4.36 -7.47
CA LEU A 215 9.07 4.23 -6.68
C LEU A 215 10.17 5.11 -7.28
N GLN A 216 10.67 6.07 -6.50
CA GLN A 216 11.78 6.94 -6.89
C GLN A 216 13.13 6.25 -6.67
N ALA A 217 13.29 5.06 -7.23
CA ALA A 217 14.55 4.32 -7.22
C ALA A 217 15.26 4.44 -8.59
N SER A 218 16.57 4.23 -8.59
CA SER A 218 17.36 4.11 -9.83
C SER A 218 16.84 2.96 -10.69
N ALA A 219 17.11 3.02 -12.00
CA ALA A 219 16.73 1.95 -12.92
C ALA A 219 17.34 0.59 -12.52
N ASP A 220 18.56 0.59 -11.99
CA ASP A 220 19.25 -0.60 -11.49
C ASP A 220 18.50 -1.24 -10.30
N ILE A 221 18.09 -0.44 -9.31
CA ILE A 221 17.29 -0.93 -8.18
C ILE A 221 15.96 -1.50 -8.66
N LYS A 222 15.25 -0.80 -9.56
CA LYS A 222 13.99 -1.30 -10.12
C LYS A 222 14.18 -2.64 -10.85
N SER A 223 15.27 -2.76 -11.62
CA SER A 223 15.63 -4.01 -12.29
C SER A 223 15.95 -5.12 -11.30
N GLU A 224 16.62 -4.83 -10.19
CA GLU A 224 16.88 -5.83 -9.15
C GLU A 224 15.59 -6.26 -8.43
N ILE A 225 14.69 -5.34 -8.11
CA ILE A 225 13.37 -5.67 -7.52
C ILE A 225 12.57 -6.56 -8.47
N ALA A 226 12.50 -6.19 -9.75
CA ALA A 226 11.83 -6.99 -10.78
C ALA A 226 12.51 -8.35 -11.02
N GLY A 227 13.79 -8.48 -10.67
CA GLY A 227 14.56 -9.72 -10.73
C GLY A 227 14.27 -10.70 -9.58
N LEU A 228 13.57 -10.27 -8.52
CA LEU A 228 13.25 -11.14 -7.39
C LEU A 228 12.14 -12.12 -7.77
N ASP A 229 12.35 -13.42 -7.52
CA ASP A 229 11.39 -14.49 -7.84
C ASP A 229 9.97 -14.19 -7.33
N ALA A 230 9.86 -13.66 -6.10
CA ALA A 230 8.58 -13.29 -5.49
C ALA A 230 7.86 -12.16 -6.23
N CYS A 231 8.61 -11.20 -6.79
CA CYS A 231 8.04 -10.09 -7.56
C CYS A 231 7.74 -10.50 -9.01
N GLN A 232 8.52 -11.41 -9.58
CA GLN A 232 8.24 -11.99 -10.90
C GLN A 232 6.92 -12.77 -10.91
N ALA A 233 6.61 -13.48 -9.82
CA ALA A 233 5.34 -14.19 -9.68
C ALA A 233 4.10 -13.26 -9.76
N LEU A 234 4.25 -11.96 -9.48
CA LEU A 234 3.17 -10.98 -9.57
C LEU A 234 2.95 -10.42 -10.98
N ALA A 235 3.92 -10.59 -11.87
CA ALA A 235 3.88 -10.06 -13.24
C ALA A 235 3.25 -11.02 -14.25
N GLY A 236 2.97 -12.28 -13.85
CA GLY A 236 2.33 -13.31 -14.66
C GLY A 236 0.81 -13.23 -14.60
#